data_AF-A0A3M1AXG3-F1
#
_entry.id   AF-A0A3M1AXG3-F1
#
_cell.length_a   1.000
_cell.length_b   1.000
_cell.length_c   1.000
_cell.angle_alpha   90.00
_cell.angle_beta   90.00
_cell.angle_gamma   90.00
#
_symmetry.space_group_name_H-M   'P 1'
#
loop_
_entity.id
_entity.type
_entity.pdbx_description
1 polymer ?
#
loop_
_entity_poly.entity_id
_entity_poly.type
_entity_poly.pdbx_seq_one_letter_code
_entity_poly.pdbx_strand_id
1 'polypeptide(L)'
;MDWIPIEKDERHIARERAKAQALKRSQWWQRKRQRGICHYCGEHFPPAALTMDHIVPLSRGGRSTRGNIVPACKRCNSEKRYFTPVELALEDL
;
A
#
# COMPACT_ATOMS: atom_id res chain seq x y z
N MET A 1 -11.91 -12.09 12.68
CA MET A 1 -12.55 -11.41 13.82
C MET A 1 -11.98 -10.00 13.85
N ASP A 2 -12.59 -9.06 13.12
CA ASP A 2 -12.12 -7.67 13.09
C ASP A 2 -12.63 -6.97 14.36
N TRP A 3 -11.81 -6.92 15.42
CA TRP A 3 -12.20 -6.39 16.73
C TRP A 3 -12.19 -4.85 16.80
N ILE A 4 -11.75 -4.18 15.74
CA ILE A 4 -11.69 -2.71 15.66
C ILE A 4 -12.70 -2.22 14.61
N PRO A 5 -13.75 -1.47 14.99
CA PRO A 5 -14.66 -0.88 14.01
C PRO A 5 -13.89 0.12 13.13
N ILE A 6 -13.84 -0.16 11.83
CA ILE A 6 -13.21 0.74 10.84
C ILE A 6 -14.25 1.77 10.39
N GLU A 7 -14.25 2.93 11.02
CA GLU A 7 -15.02 4.09 10.56
C GLU A 7 -14.29 4.79 9.41
N LYS A 8 -14.83 4.68 8.20
CA LYS A 8 -14.23 5.26 7.00
C LYS A 8 -14.58 6.74 6.90
N ASP A 9 -13.57 7.60 6.97
CA ASP A 9 -13.69 9.00 6.56
C ASP A 9 -13.51 9.10 5.03
N GLU A 10 -14.64 9.17 4.30
CA GLU A 10 -14.66 9.28 2.84
C GLU A 10 -13.95 10.55 2.33
N ARG A 11 -14.00 11.67 3.08
CA ARG A 11 -13.32 12.92 2.69
C ARG A 11 -11.80 12.73 2.79
N HIS A 12 -11.33 12.09 3.86
CA HIS A 12 -9.92 11.72 4.00
C HIS A 12 -9.49 10.77 2.89
N ILE A 13 -10.25 9.70 2.62
CA ILE A 13 -9.93 8.73 1.58
C ILE A 13 -9.83 9.41 0.20
N ALA A 14 -10.78 10.26 -0.16
CA ALA A 14 -10.77 10.98 -1.43
C ALA A 14 -9.54 11.89 -1.57
N ARG A 15 -9.24 12.67 -0.53
CA ARG A 15 -8.07 13.56 -0.49
C ARG A 15 -6.77 12.77 -0.66
N GLU A 16 -6.61 11.67 0.07
CA GLU A 16 -5.39 10.88 0.02
C GLU A 16 -5.27 10.08 -1.28
N ARG A 17 -6.37 9.64 -1.90
CA ARG A 17 -6.36 9.06 -3.25
C ARG A 17 -5.85 10.06 -4.30
N ALA A 18 -6.29 11.30 -4.25
CA ALA A 18 -5.80 12.34 -5.16
C ALA A 18 -4.28 12.56 -5.01
N LYS A 19 -3.79 12.62 -3.76
CA LYS A 19 -2.34 12.70 -3.48
C LYS A 19 -1.57 11.47 -3.98
N ALA A 20 -2.12 10.26 -3.82
CA ALA A 20 -1.52 9.03 -4.33
C ALA A 20 -1.39 9.07 -5.86
N GLN A 21 -2.41 9.55 -6.57
CA GLN A 21 -2.35 9.71 -8.03
C GLN A 21 -1.27 10.70 -8.46
N ALA A 22 -1.13 11.82 -7.76
CA ALA A 22 -0.04 12.76 -8.00
C ALA A 22 1.34 12.11 -7.75
N LEU A 23 1.51 11.40 -6.63
CA LEU A 23 2.74 10.66 -6.33
C LEU A 23 3.06 9.59 -7.37
N LYS A 24 2.06 8.88 -7.88
CA LYS A 24 2.21 7.83 -8.91
C LYS A 24 2.80 8.37 -10.21
N ARG A 25 2.58 9.65 -10.51
CA ARG A 25 3.17 10.33 -11.68
C ARG A 25 4.56 10.92 -11.40
N SER A 26 5.01 10.93 -10.16
CA SER A 26 6.30 11.52 -9.78
C SER A 26 7.50 10.65 -10.18
N GLN A 27 8.63 11.29 -10.45
CA GLN A 27 9.92 10.62 -10.69
C GLN A 27 10.35 9.72 -9.52
N TRP A 28 10.01 10.12 -8.29
CA TRP A 28 10.28 9.32 -7.09
C TRP A 28 9.60 7.95 -7.18
N TRP A 29 8.32 7.91 -7.56
CA TRP A 29 7.60 6.65 -7.70
C TRP A 29 8.16 5.80 -8.84
N GLN A 30 8.44 6.41 -10.00
CA GLN A 30 9.03 5.69 -11.13
C GLN A 30 10.35 5.02 -10.73
N ARG A 31 11.26 5.75 -10.07
CA ARG A 31 12.52 5.20 -9.56
C ARG A 31 12.32 4.11 -8.50
N LYS A 32 11.37 4.29 -7.58
CA LYS A 32 11.09 3.28 -6.54
C LYS A 32 10.57 1.98 -7.15
N ARG A 33 9.63 2.07 -8.11
CA ARG A 33 9.06 0.91 -8.82
C ARG A 33 10.06 0.24 -9.75
N GLN A 34 10.97 1.00 -10.37
CA GLN A 34 11.95 0.49 -11.32
C GLN A 34 12.92 -0.53 -10.71
N ARG A 35 13.11 -0.50 -9.38
CA ARG A 35 13.90 -1.52 -8.67
C ARG A 35 13.33 -2.93 -8.83
N GLY A 36 12.05 -3.06 -9.18
CA GLY A 36 11.44 -4.36 -9.46
C GLY A 36 11.23 -5.24 -8.23
N ILE A 37 11.38 -4.73 -7.01
CA ILE A 37 11.28 -5.53 -5.79
C ILE A 37 9.93 -5.27 -5.11
N CYS A 38 9.19 -6.34 -4.80
CA CYS A 38 8.00 -6.27 -3.97
C CYS A 38 8.41 -5.99 -2.51
N HIS A 39 7.77 -5.00 -1.87
CA HIS A 39 8.08 -4.65 -0.48
C HIS A 39 7.75 -5.78 0.51
N TYR A 40 6.74 -6.60 0.21
CA TYR A 40 6.24 -7.62 1.12
C TYR A 40 7.00 -8.95 0.99
N CYS A 41 7.03 -9.55 -0.20
CA CYS A 41 7.73 -10.83 -0.40
C CYS A 41 9.22 -10.70 -0.73
N GLY A 42 9.71 -9.50 -1.05
CA GLY A 42 11.12 -9.28 -1.44
C GLY A 42 11.50 -9.82 -2.83
N GLU A 43 10.60 -10.54 -3.51
CA GLU A 43 10.86 -11.10 -4.85
C GLU A 43 10.93 -10.02 -5.94
N HIS A 44 11.56 -10.39 -7.06
CA HIS A 44 11.71 -9.53 -8.23
C HIS A 44 10.58 -9.72 -9.24
N PHE A 45 10.07 -8.60 -9.76
CA PHE A 45 9.00 -8.51 -10.74
C PHE A 45 9.35 -7.46 -11.80
N PRO A 46 8.82 -7.59 -13.03
CA PRO A 46 8.84 -6.49 -13.99
C PRO A 46 8.23 -5.23 -13.35
N PRO A 47 8.83 -4.03 -13.48
CA PRO A 47 8.29 -2.82 -12.87
C PRO A 47 6.82 -2.55 -13.22
N ALA A 48 6.40 -2.94 -14.44
CA ALA A 48 5.02 -2.83 -14.89
C ALA A 48 4.03 -3.70 -14.07
N ALA A 49 4.48 -4.82 -13.51
CA ALA A 49 3.67 -5.74 -12.72
C ALA A 49 3.53 -5.32 -11.24
N LEU A 50 4.30 -4.33 -10.79
CA LEU A 50 4.21 -3.79 -9.43
C LEU A 50 3.13 -2.71 -9.33
N THR A 51 2.29 -2.84 -8.30
CA THR A 51 1.27 -1.86 -7.91
C THR A 51 1.79 -0.92 -6.83
N MET A 52 1.10 0.21 -6.68
CA MET A 52 1.31 1.13 -5.57
C MET A 52 0.39 0.72 -4.43
N ASP A 53 0.94 0.48 -3.25
CA ASP A 53 0.18 0.14 -2.05
C ASP A 53 0.49 1.07 -0.88
N HIS A 54 -0.48 1.19 0.03
CA HIS A 54 -0.36 1.90 1.30
C HIS A 54 -0.11 0.91 2.44
N ILE A 55 1.04 1.02 3.11
CA ILE A 55 1.38 0.18 4.27
C ILE A 55 0.26 0.25 5.32
N VAL A 56 -0.09 1.47 5.74
CA VAL A 56 -1.30 1.77 6.52
C VAL A 56 -2.41 2.14 5.54
N PRO A 57 -3.49 1.33 5.43
CA PRO A 57 -4.59 1.59 4.50
C PRO A 57 -5.27 2.93 4.72
N LEU A 58 -5.77 3.55 3.64
CA LEU A 58 -6.52 4.80 3.72
C LEU A 58 -7.80 4.68 4.56
N SER A 59 -8.46 3.51 4.52
CA SER A 59 -9.63 3.22 5.35
C SER A 59 -9.32 3.23 6.85
N ARG A 60 -8.05 3.15 7.22
CA ARG A 60 -7.57 3.20 8.61
C ARG A 60 -6.81 4.50 8.91
N GLY A 61 -7.14 5.57 8.20
CA GLY A 61 -6.52 6.89 8.40
C GLY A 61 -5.12 7.04 7.81
N GLY A 62 -4.62 6.06 7.07
CA GLY A 62 -3.33 6.13 6.38
C GLY A 62 -3.23 7.34 5.45
N ARG A 63 -2.01 7.87 5.28
CA ARG A 63 -1.74 9.05 4.42
C ARG A 63 -0.94 8.67 3.19
N SER A 64 -1.13 9.40 2.09
CA SER A 64 -0.37 9.20 0.84
C SER A 64 0.97 9.95 0.90
N THR A 65 1.90 9.42 1.69
CA THR A 65 3.26 9.95 1.84
C THR A 65 4.29 8.96 1.30
N ARG A 66 5.51 9.42 1.02
CA ARG A 66 6.59 8.55 0.54
C ARG A 66 6.95 7.40 1.50
N GLY A 67 6.73 7.62 2.81
CA GLY A 67 6.97 6.63 3.85
C GLY A 67 5.87 5.57 3.95
N ASN A 68 4.63 5.90 3.57
CA ASN A 68 3.51 4.97 3.60
C ASN A 68 3.26 4.27 2.25
N ILE A 69 3.91 4.71 1.17
CA ILE A 69 3.72 4.16 -0.18
C ILE A 69 4.85 3.20 -0.54
N VAL A 70 4.50 2.01 -1.00
CA VAL A 70 5.45 0.96 -1.40
C VAL A 70 5.05 0.26 -2.72
N PRO A 71 6.02 -0.30 -3.47
CA PRO A 71 5.73 -1.23 -4.56
C PRO A 71 5.34 -2.61 -4.00
N ALA A 72 4.25 -3.17 -4.52
CA ALA A 72 3.78 -4.50 -4.14
C ALA A 72 3.44 -5.31 -5.40
N CYS A 73 3.67 -6.62 -5.37
CA CYS A 73 3.16 -7.50 -6.42
C CYS A 73 1.64 -7.68 -6.25
N LYS A 74 0.95 -8.07 -7.33
CA LYS A 74 -0.51 -8.25 -7.31
C LYS A 74 -0.97 -9.23 -6.22
N ARG A 75 -0.22 -10.31 -6.00
CA ARG A 75 -0.53 -11.34 -4.99
C ARG A 75 -0.50 -10.76 -3.57
N CYS A 76 0.66 -10.26 -3.12
CA CYS A 76 0.78 -9.67 -1.78
C CYS A 76 -0.17 -8.49 -1.56
N ASN A 77 -0.36 -7.64 -2.57
CA ASN A 77 -1.30 -6.53 -2.47
C ASN A 77 -2.76 -7.00 -2.29
N SER A 78 -3.13 -8.12 -2.90
CA SER A 78 -4.47 -8.71 -2.76
C SER A 78 -4.66 -9.43 -1.43
N GLU A 79 -3.64 -10.17 -0.98
CA GLU A 79 -3.61 -10.87 0.32
C GLU A 79 -3.69 -9.88 1.48
N LYS A 80 -2.92 -8.78 1.42
CA LYS A 80 -2.93 -7.74 2.46
C LYS A 80 -4.31 -7.12 2.69
N ARG A 81 -5.14 -6.94 1.65
CA ARG A 81 -6.47 -6.29 1.75
C ARG A 81 -6.42 -4.96 2.54
N TYR A 82 -7.03 -4.94 3.72
CA TYR A 82 -7.07 -3.83 4.67
C TYR A 82 -6.23 -4.10 5.93
N PHE A 83 -5.48 -5.19 5.95
CA PHE A 83 -4.57 -5.52 7.02
C PHE A 83 -3.29 -4.67 6.95
N THR A 84 -2.76 -4.36 8.11
CA THR A 84 -1.43 -3.81 8.30
C THR A 84 -0.43 -4.97 8.33
N PRO A 85 0.87 -4.73 8.06
CA PRO A 85 1.88 -5.79 8.17
C PRO A 85 1.89 -6.48 9.54
N VAL A 86 1.56 -5.74 10.61
CA VAL A 86 1.49 -6.28 11.96
C VAL A 86 0.35 -7.30 12.10
N GLU A 87 -0.82 -7.03 11.54
CA GLU A 87 -1.94 -7.98 11.62
C GLU A 87 -1.68 -9.25 10.80
N LEU A 88 -1.05 -9.12 9.63
CA LEU A 88 -0.64 -10.30 8.85
C LEU A 88 0.35 -11.17 9.64
N ALA A 89 1.33 -10.55 10.31
CA ALA A 89 2.30 -11.28 11.13
C ALA A 89 1.69 -11.95 12.38
N LEU A 90 0.50 -11.48 12.82
CA LEU A 90 -0.23 -12.07 13.95
C LEU A 90 -1.16 -13.23 13.52
N GLU A 91 -1.53 -13.33 12.24
CA GLU A 91 -2.30 -14.46 11.71
C GLU A 91 -1.46 -15.74 11.56
N ASP A 92 -0.14 -15.61 11.45
CA ASP A 92 0.81 -16.72 11.34
C ASP A 92 1.27 -17.27 12.72
N LEU A 93 0.70 -16.78 13.83
CA LEU A 93 0.94 -17.22 15.22
C LEU A 93 -0.24 -18.05 15.75
#